data_AF-A0AAD6LM02-F1
#
_entry.id   AF-A0AAD6LM02-F1
#
_cell.length_a   1.000
_cell.length_b   1.000
_cell.length_c   1.000
_cell.angle_alpha   90.00
_cell.angle_beta   90.00
_cell.angle_gamma   90.00
#
_symmetry.space_group_name_H-M   'P 1'
#
loop_
_entity.id
_entity.type
_entity.pdbx_description
1 polymer ?
#
loop_
_entity_poly.entity_id
_entity_poly.type
_entity_poly.pdbx_seq_one_letter_code
_entity_poly.pdbx_strand_id
1 'polypeptide(L)'
;MNSSFFPLKGGSEVWELEIYLVPILPGDAYAINNALSADDYETCLKLLAHTGVVDKSSLSGFPKFDRMLIGTGPVGHVASLFPRHPLLKENQEWVASVSPKPRPERITFTLIPCDQFF
;
A
#
# COMPACT_ATOMS: atom_id res chain seq x y z
N MET A 1 -6.87 16.90 -9.03
CA MET A 1 -5.93 17.26 -7.95
C MET A 1 -5.15 16.00 -7.66
N ASN A 2 -3.84 16.03 -7.85
CA ASN A 2 -3.02 14.82 -7.96
C ASN A 2 -2.54 14.42 -6.56
N SER A 3 -3.22 13.46 -5.94
CA SER A 3 -2.84 12.89 -4.65
C SER A 3 -1.70 11.88 -4.87
N SER A 4 -0.48 12.24 -4.45
CA SER A 4 0.65 11.31 -4.44
C SER A 4 0.58 10.46 -3.17
N PHE A 5 0.30 9.17 -3.34
CA PHE A 5 0.17 8.25 -2.21
C PHE A 5 1.52 7.63 -1.86
N PHE A 6 1.97 7.85 -0.62
CA PHE A 6 3.22 7.28 -0.09
C PHE A 6 2.89 6.24 1.00
N PRO A 7 3.08 4.94 0.75
CA PRO A 7 2.93 3.95 1.82
C PRO A 7 4.08 4.13 2.83
N LEU A 8 3.78 4.65 4.02
CA LEU A 8 4.67 4.63 5.20
C LEU A 8 4.45 3.26 5.89
N LYS A 9 5.44 2.41 6.21
CA LYS A 9 6.85 2.62 6.56
C LYS A 9 7.67 1.34 6.31
N GLY A 10 8.87 1.48 5.75
CA GLY A 10 9.99 0.53 5.93
C GLY A 10 10.99 1.15 6.92
N GLY A 11 11.28 0.47 8.02
CA GLY A 11 12.03 1.03 9.15
C GLY A 11 13.41 1.60 8.79
N SER A 12 13.50 2.93 8.79
CA SER A 12 14.69 3.72 9.11
C SER A 12 14.22 5.13 9.44
N GLU A 13 14.65 5.69 10.58
CA GLU A 13 14.34 7.05 11.07
C GLU A 13 14.67 8.18 10.07
N VAL A 14 15.39 7.85 9.00
CA VAL A 14 15.81 8.72 7.91
C VAL A 14 14.63 9.34 7.13
N TRP A 15 13.52 8.62 6.95
CA TRP A 15 12.41 9.08 6.10
C TRP A 15 11.42 10.00 6.82
N GLU A 16 11.36 9.98 8.15
CA GLU A 16 10.47 10.88 8.90
C GLU A 16 10.88 12.34 8.71
N LEU A 17 12.17 12.62 8.52
CA LEU A 17 12.67 13.99 8.39
C LEU A 17 12.48 14.58 6.99
N GLU A 18 12.46 13.77 5.93
CA GLU A 18 12.35 14.27 4.54
C GLU A 18 10.93 14.67 4.15
N ILE A 19 9.90 14.01 4.69
CA ILE A 19 8.50 14.31 4.33
C ILE A 19 8.09 15.68 4.89
N TYR A 20 8.62 16.10 6.05
CA TYR A 20 8.39 17.45 6.60
C TYR A 20 9.07 18.57 5.81
N LEU A 21 10.03 18.25 4.94
CA LEU A 21 10.69 19.24 4.07
C LEU A 21 9.86 19.53 2.82
N VAL A 22 8.86 18.70 2.51
CA VAL A 22 7.93 18.89 1.40
C VAL A 22 6.62 19.44 1.95
N PRO A 23 6.08 20.55 1.43
CA PRO A 23 4.79 21.06 1.86
C PRO A 23 3.66 20.18 1.33
N ILE A 24 3.32 19.14 2.10
CA ILE A 24 2.13 18.30 1.87
C ILE A 24 0.96 18.94 2.61
N LEU A 25 -0.17 19.14 1.92
CA LEU A 25 -1.35 19.73 2.55
C LEU A 25 -1.91 18.77 3.62
N PRO A 26 -2.38 19.30 4.76
CA PRO A 26 -3.11 18.50 5.74
C PRO A 26 -4.31 17.82 5.07
N GLY A 27 -4.36 16.49 5.14
CA GLY A 27 -5.39 15.68 4.48
C GLY A 27 -4.94 14.97 3.22
N ASP A 28 -3.78 15.28 2.65
CA ASP A 28 -3.24 14.59 1.45
C ASP A 28 -2.26 13.44 1.80
N ALA A 29 -1.99 13.23 3.10
CA ALA A 29 -1.13 12.17 3.60
C ALA A 29 -1.94 11.13 4.38
N TYR A 30 -1.93 9.88 3.92
CA TYR A 30 -2.67 8.76 4.49
C TYR A 30 -1.72 7.65 4.91
N ALA A 31 -1.31 7.64 6.18
CA ALA A 31 -0.38 6.65 6.72
C ALA A 31 -1.08 5.31 7.03
N ILE A 32 -0.36 4.19 6.90
CA ILE A 32 -0.77 2.93 7.51
C ILE A 32 -0.69 3.11 9.02
N ASN A 33 -1.82 2.96 9.71
CA ASN A 33 -1.88 3.05 11.16
C ASN A 33 -1.64 1.66 11.76
N ASN A 34 -0.55 1.52 12.53
CA ASN A 34 -0.18 0.24 13.18
C ASN A 34 -1.19 -0.25 14.23
N ALA A 35 -2.15 0.59 14.64
CA ALA A 35 -3.24 0.19 15.54
C ALA A 35 -4.47 -0.36 14.79
N LEU A 36 -4.51 -0.21 13.46
CA LEU A 36 -5.62 -0.66 12.63
C LEU A 36 -5.33 -2.04 12.03
N SER A 37 -6.39 -2.81 11.77
CA SER A 37 -6.30 -4.05 11.00
C SER A 37 -6.16 -3.77 9.49
N ALA A 38 -5.80 -4.79 8.71
CA ALA A 38 -5.82 -4.70 7.24
C ALA A 38 -7.22 -4.32 6.72
N ASP A 39 -8.28 -4.87 7.31
CA ASP A 39 -9.68 -4.62 6.94
C ASP A 39 -10.10 -3.17 7.21
N ASP A 40 -9.68 -2.60 8.35
CA ASP A 40 -9.93 -1.19 8.68
C ASP A 40 -9.22 -0.27 7.68
N TYR A 41 -7.97 -0.59 7.36
CA TYR A 41 -7.20 0.19 6.40
C TYR A 41 -7.78 0.11 4.98
N GLU A 42 -8.22 -1.08 4.57
CA GLU A 42 -8.91 -1.27 3.30
C GLU A 42 -10.24 -0.50 3.26
N THR A 43 -10.98 -0.47 4.37
CA THR A 43 -12.20 0.33 4.49
C THR A 43 -11.91 1.83 4.30
N CYS A 44 -10.83 2.34 4.89
CA CYS A 44 -10.38 3.71 4.65
C CYS A 44 -10.04 3.95 3.17
N LEU A 45 -9.31 3.06 2.52
CA LEU A 45 -8.98 3.18 1.09
C LEU A 45 -10.24 3.16 0.21
N LYS A 46 -11.19 2.27 0.49
CA LYS A 46 -12.48 2.19 -0.22
C LYS A 46 -13.29 3.48 -0.04
N LEU A 47 -13.24 4.11 1.15
CA LEU A 47 -13.86 5.41 1.38
C LEU A 47 -13.21 6.52 0.54
N LEU A 48 -11.87 6.58 0.51
CA LEU A 48 -11.13 7.54 -0.31
C LEU A 48 -11.41 7.35 -1.81
N ALA A 49 -11.56 6.11 -2.24
CA ALA A 49 -11.93 5.78 -3.60
C ALA A 49 -13.38 6.16 -3.93
N HIS A 50 -14.29 6.07 -2.96
CA HIS A 50 -15.67 6.50 -3.11
C HIS A 50 -15.81 8.02 -3.15
N THR A 51 -15.02 8.75 -2.35
CA THR A 51 -15.02 10.23 -2.32
C THR A 51 -14.25 10.86 -3.47
N GLY A 52 -13.61 10.07 -4.34
CA GLY A 52 -12.86 10.54 -5.49
C GLY A 52 -11.48 11.12 -5.15
N VAL A 53 -10.96 10.84 -3.95
CA VAL A 53 -9.59 11.20 -3.56
C VAL A 53 -8.58 10.25 -4.19
N VAL A 54 -8.96 8.98 -4.36
CA VAL A 54 -8.17 7.95 -5.05
C VAL A 54 -8.98 7.44 -6.23
N ASP A 55 -8.42 7.49 -7.43
CA ASP A 55 -9.09 6.92 -8.59
C ASP A 55 -9.11 5.38 -8.50
N LYS A 56 -10.12 4.76 -9.10
CA LYS A 56 -10.15 3.31 -9.30
C LYS A 56 -9.84 2.98 -10.74
N SER A 57 -9.12 1.88 -10.95
CA SER A 57 -8.96 1.26 -12.25
C SER A 57 -10.33 0.82 -12.78
N SER A 58 -10.67 1.21 -14.01
CA SER A 58 -11.89 0.74 -14.68
C SER A 58 -11.85 -0.74 -15.04
N LEU A 59 -10.66 -1.35 -15.07
CA LEU A 59 -10.46 -2.76 -15.41
C LEU A 59 -10.59 -3.66 -14.17
N SER A 60 -9.80 -3.37 -13.13
CA SER A 60 -9.73 -4.23 -11.94
C SER A 60 -10.60 -3.75 -10.77
N GLY A 61 -11.03 -2.49 -10.77
CA GLY A 61 -11.71 -1.87 -9.63
C GLY A 61 -10.77 -1.53 -8.46
N PHE A 62 -9.48 -1.87 -8.55
CA PHE A 62 -8.45 -1.56 -7.54
C PHE A 62 -8.07 -0.08 -7.56
N PRO A 63 -7.50 0.46 -6.45
CA PRO A 63 -7.01 1.82 -6.40
C PRO A 63 -5.89 2.01 -7.43
N LYS A 64 -5.99 3.10 -8.18
CA LYS A 64 -5.02 3.51 -9.18
C LYS A 64 -4.07 4.53 -8.55
N PHE A 65 -2.78 4.23 -8.61
CA PHE A 65 -1.73 5.13 -8.18
C PHE A 65 -0.90 5.56 -9.38
N ASP A 66 -0.62 6.86 -9.50
CA ASP A 66 0.25 7.37 -10.56
C ASP A 66 1.70 6.88 -10.40
N ARG A 67 2.13 6.75 -9.14
CA ARG A 67 3.45 6.26 -8.76
C ARG A 67 3.36 5.43 -7.50
N MET A 68 4.05 4.30 -7.48
CA MET A 68 4.24 3.48 -6.30
C MET A 68 5.74 3.31 -6.06
N LEU A 69 6.24 3.85 -4.97
CA LEU A 69 7.61 3.65 -4.54
C LEU A 69 7.69 2.33 -3.79
N ILE A 70 8.46 1.37 -4.33
CA ILE A 70 8.54 0.04 -3.75
C ILE A 70 10.00 -0.32 -3.45
N GLY A 71 10.26 -0.63 -2.18
CA GLY A 71 11.51 -1.24 -1.77
C GLY A 71 11.57 -2.72 -2.15
N THR A 72 12.74 -3.17 -2.60
CA THR A 72 13.03 -4.58 -2.88
C THR A 72 14.01 -5.14 -1.86
N GLY A 73 13.74 -6.33 -1.34
CA GLY A 73 14.67 -7.01 -0.45
C GLY A 73 15.71 -7.88 -1.17
N PRO A 74 16.77 -8.33 -0.49
CA PRO A 74 17.87 -9.11 -1.07
C PRO A 74 17.44 -10.43 -1.73
N VAL A 75 16.30 -10.97 -1.31
CA VAL A 75 15.71 -12.22 -1.80
C VAL A 75 14.63 -12.00 -2.86
N GLY A 76 14.48 -10.77 -3.36
CA GLY A 76 13.47 -10.42 -4.36
C GLY A 76 12.05 -10.24 -3.80
N HIS A 77 11.90 -10.04 -2.49
CA HIS A 77 10.60 -9.63 -1.94
C HIS A 77 10.33 -8.16 -2.23
N VAL A 78 9.06 -7.82 -2.41
CA VAL A 78 8.57 -6.50 -2.81
C VAL A 78 7.59 -6.06 -1.73
N ALA A 79 7.77 -4.88 -1.13
CA ALA A 79 7.02 -4.48 0.07
C ALA A 79 7.09 -5.58 1.16
N SER A 80 5.94 -6.15 1.59
CA SER A 80 5.91 -7.34 2.46
C SER A 80 5.46 -8.62 1.74
N LEU A 81 5.50 -8.64 0.41
CA LEU A 81 5.20 -9.80 -0.43
C LEU A 81 6.46 -10.63 -0.65
N PHE A 82 6.48 -11.83 -0.07
CA PHE A 82 7.63 -12.74 -0.15
C PHE A 82 7.48 -13.74 -1.30
N PRO A 83 8.59 -14.11 -1.98
CA PRO A 83 8.56 -15.15 -2.99
C PRO A 83 7.94 -16.44 -2.46
N ARG A 84 7.11 -17.10 -3.29
CA ARG A 84 6.41 -18.36 -2.97
C ARG A 84 5.42 -18.27 -1.80
N HIS A 85 5.12 -17.08 -1.29
CA HIS A 85 4.10 -16.89 -0.27
C HIS A 85 2.70 -16.97 -0.90
N PRO A 86 1.70 -17.61 -0.25
CA PRO A 86 0.34 -17.72 -0.78
C PRO A 86 -0.30 -16.37 -1.13
N LEU A 87 0.09 -15.31 -0.41
CA LEU A 87 -0.39 -13.95 -0.62
C LEU A 87 -0.09 -13.37 -2.01
N LEU A 88 0.86 -13.95 -2.76
CA LEU A 88 1.07 -13.58 -4.17
C LEU A 88 -0.10 -13.98 -5.09
N LYS A 89 -1.02 -14.83 -4.61
CA LYS A 89 -2.23 -15.26 -5.34
C LYS A 89 -3.49 -14.55 -4.86
N GLU A 90 -3.39 -13.67 -3.87
CA GLU A 90 -4.53 -12.88 -3.40
C GLU A 90 -4.95 -11.89 -4.49
N ASN A 91 -6.24 -11.86 -4.80
CA ASN A 91 -6.80 -11.06 -5.89
C ASN A 91 -8.20 -10.50 -5.60
N GLN A 92 -8.73 -10.68 -4.39
CA GLN A 92 -10.03 -10.17 -3.96
C GLN A 92 -9.88 -8.90 -3.14
N GLU A 93 -9.01 -8.94 -2.12
CA GLU A 93 -8.78 -7.81 -1.22
C GLU A 93 -7.67 -6.90 -1.76
N TRP A 94 -7.78 -5.59 -1.50
CA TRP A 94 -6.77 -4.60 -1.92
C TRP A 94 -5.52 -4.64 -1.05
N VAL A 95 -5.70 -5.04 0.21
CA VAL A 95 -4.69 -5.02 1.24
C VAL A 95 -4.79 -6.30 2.06
N ALA A 96 -3.66 -6.79 2.56
CA ALA A 96 -3.62 -7.95 3.42
C ALA A 96 -2.61 -7.80 4.55
N SER A 97 -2.84 -8.57 5.61
CA SER A 97 -1.91 -8.76 6.70
C SER A 97 -0.91 -9.88 6.40
N VAL A 98 0.37 -9.67 6.74
CA VAL A 98 1.41 -10.69 6.68
C VAL A 98 2.30 -10.63 7.92
N SER A 99 2.58 -11.80 8.52
CA SER A 99 3.43 -11.91 9.70
C SER A 99 4.50 -12.99 9.50
N PRO A 100 5.67 -12.64 8.92
CA PRO A 100 6.79 -13.55 8.86
C PRO A 100 7.43 -13.61 10.24
N LYS A 101 6.95 -14.52 11.11
CA LYS A 101 7.53 -14.76 12.44
C LYS A 101 9.06 -14.84 12.35
N PRO A 102 9.83 -14.15 13.21
CA PRO A 102 9.42 -13.46 14.45
C PRO A 102 9.02 -11.98 14.28
N ARG A 103 8.87 -11.47 13.05
CA ARG A 103 8.56 -10.04 12.84
C ARG A 103 7.10 -9.72 13.19
N PRO A 104 6.81 -8.49 13.66
CA PRO A 104 5.44 -8.01 13.84
C PRO A 104 4.63 -8.12 12.55
N GLU A 105 3.31 -8.22 12.71
CA GLU A 105 2.36 -8.16 11.60
C GLU A 105 2.53 -6.86 10.81
N ARG A 106 2.40 -6.96 9.50
CA ARG A 106 2.51 -5.85 8.55
C ARG A 106 1.31 -5.87 7.64
N ILE A 107 0.79 -4.69 7.37
CA ILE A 107 -0.21 -4.45 6.33
C ILE A 107 0.55 -4.23 5.01
N THR A 108 0.12 -4.88 3.93
CA THR A 108 0.71 -4.74 2.59
C THR A 108 -0.36 -4.72 1.52
N PHE A 109 -0.14 -3.94 0.47
CA PHE A 109 -0.97 -4.06 -0.73
C PHE A 109 -0.79 -5.45 -1.36
N THR A 110 -1.90 -5.99 -1.86
CA THR A 110 -1.91 -7.20 -2.68
C THR A 110 -1.49 -6.85 -4.10
N LEU A 111 -1.17 -7.87 -4.90
CA LEU A 111 -0.87 -7.62 -6.31
C LEU A 111 -2.18 -7.33 -7.04
N ILE A 112 -2.20 -6.24 -7.82
CA ILE A 112 -3.34 -5.97 -8.69
C ILE A 112 -3.51 -7.16 -9.63
N PRO A 113 -4.68 -7.81 -9.69
CA PRO A 113 -4.93 -8.85 -10.67
C PRO A 113 -4.69 -8.28 -12.05
N CYS A 114 -3.63 -8.77 -12.68
CA CYS A 114 -3.22 -8.35 -14.00
C CYS A 114 -3.96 -9.27 -14.98
N ASP A 115 -5.18 -8.91 -15.39
CA ASP A 115 -5.94 -9.71 -16.35
C ASP A 115 -5.46 -9.54 -17.80
N GLN A 116 -4.47 -8.68 -18.08
CA GLN A 116 -3.86 -8.57 -19.39
C GLN A 116 -2.36 -8.27 -19.26
N PHE A 117 -1.54 -9.25 -19.64
CA PHE A 117 -0.21 -8.98 -20.17
C PHE A 117 -0.36 -8.07 -21.40
N PHE A 118 0.59 -7.13 -21.57
CA PHE A 118 0.67 -6.17 -22.67
C PHE A 118 0.22 -6.69 -24.04
#